data_AF-A0A7X4H3X5-F1
#
_entry.id   AF-A0A7X4H3X5-F1
#
_cell.length_a   1.000
_cell.length_b   1.000
_cell.length_c   1.000
_cell.angle_alpha   90.00
_cell.angle_beta   90.00
_cell.angle_gamma   90.00
#
_symmetry.space_group_name_H-M   'P 1'
#
loop_
_entity.id
_entity.type
_entity.pdbx_description
1 polymer ?
#
loop_
_entity_poly.entity_id
_entity_poly.type
_entity_poly.pdbx_seq_one_letter_code
_entity_poly.pdbx_strand_id
1 'polypeptide(L)'
;MKSPVWLRLAAQWQRFRRNERLLLPLLVIIAGIIAMYGVTAVELFHGVWATDRNAHGPIVLAVGLWFLYFKGRSAVVEQVPVEPAPVVGWSMLLFGFALFILGRSQAFYLFEVGSFIPVVLGAVLLLCGRKVARHLWFGFVFLIFMVPLPTTIVDTLTQPLKIAVSYSAENLLYHFDYPVARAGVIITIGQYQLLVADACSGLNSLFTLEALGLLYLNVMRHESAVRNVVLALLIVPISFASNVTRVLVLSLITYHLGDAAGQGFLHGFSGMVLFLTALMLIISLDTCLRWITASWPRWRGHVPTERD
;
A
#
# COMPACT_ATOMS: atom_id res chain seq x y z
N MET A 1 1.62 36.89 31.87
CA MET A 1 2.38 36.75 30.61
C MET A 1 2.43 35.27 30.23
N LYS A 2 1.67 34.83 29.22
CA LYS A 2 1.63 33.41 28.81
C LYS A 2 2.99 33.06 28.18
N SER A 3 3.67 32.04 28.71
CA SER A 3 4.94 31.59 28.12
C SER A 3 4.74 31.18 26.65
N PRO A 4 5.67 31.55 25.75
CA PRO A 4 5.59 31.19 24.34
C PRO A 4 5.47 29.68 24.13
N VAL A 5 4.71 29.28 23.11
CA VAL A 5 4.48 27.86 22.75
C VAL A 5 5.79 27.10 22.53
N TRP A 6 6.83 27.76 22.00
CA TRP A 6 8.15 27.18 21.79
C TRP A 6 8.90 26.88 23.09
N LEU A 7 8.69 27.62 24.19
CA LEU A 7 9.26 27.34 25.51
C LEU A 7 8.62 26.11 26.15
N ARG A 8 7.34 25.85 25.89
CA ARG A 8 6.64 24.64 26.35
C ARG A 8 7.02 23.43 25.54
N LEU A 9 7.17 23.59 24.22
CA LEU A 9 7.69 22.55 23.33
C LEU A 9 9.15 22.21 23.68
N ALA A 10 10.00 23.20 23.97
CA ALA A 10 11.39 22.98 24.40
C ALA A 10 11.48 22.29 25.78
N ALA A 11 10.61 22.65 26.73
CA ALA A 11 10.54 21.99 28.03
C ALA A 11 9.98 20.55 27.95
N GLN A 12 9.03 20.29 27.04
CA GLN A 12 8.56 18.94 26.72
C GLN A 12 9.63 18.11 26.00
N TRP A 13 10.40 18.72 25.10
CA TRP A 13 11.57 18.10 24.45
C TRP A 13 12.66 17.77 25.46
N GLN A 14 12.92 18.67 26.44
CA GLN A 14 13.82 18.42 27.55
C GLN A 14 13.32 17.30 28.48
N ARG A 15 12.01 17.15 28.70
CA ARG A 15 11.45 16.04 29.49
C ARG A 15 11.60 14.68 28.80
N PHE A 16 11.52 14.63 27.47
CA PHE A 16 11.80 13.43 26.67
C PHE A 16 13.32 13.12 26.63
N ARG A 17 14.16 14.15 26.47
CA ARG A 17 15.63 14.04 26.50
C ARG A 17 16.18 13.66 27.87
N ARG A 18 15.47 13.98 28.96
CA ARG A 18 15.83 13.70 30.37
C ARG A 18 15.41 12.30 30.85
N ASN A 19 14.96 11.43 29.95
CA ASN A 19 14.72 10.01 30.25
C ASN A 19 15.83 9.15 29.62
N GLU A 20 17.06 9.34 30.08
CA GLU A 20 18.23 8.51 29.73
C GLU A 20 17.94 7.00 29.93
N ARG A 21 17.02 6.68 30.87
CA ARG A 21 16.52 5.32 31.16
C ARG A 21 15.76 4.63 30.02
N LEU A 22 15.20 5.35 29.05
CA LEU A 22 14.44 4.78 27.92
C LEU A 22 15.23 4.77 26.60
N LEU A 23 16.26 5.62 26.48
CA LEU A 23 17.13 5.64 25.30
C LEU A 23 17.92 4.34 25.17
N LEU A 24 18.47 3.83 26.27
CA LEU A 24 19.29 2.62 26.25
C LEU A 24 18.47 1.37 25.89
N PRO A 25 17.28 1.11 26.49
CA PRO A 25 16.39 0.04 26.03
C PRO A 25 15.97 0.17 24.56
N LEU A 26 15.67 1.40 24.11
CA LEU A 26 15.27 1.62 22.72
C LEU A 26 16.42 1.32 21.74
N LEU A 27 17.65 1.74 22.07
CA LEU A 27 18.84 1.43 21.28
C LEU A 27 19.09 -0.08 21.22
N VAL A 28 18.93 -0.80 22.34
CA VAL A 28 19.07 -2.26 22.38
C VAL A 28 18.01 -2.93 21.50
N ILE A 29 16.76 -2.48 21.53
CA ILE A 29 15.68 -3.02 20.68
C ILE A 29 15.97 -2.75 19.21
N ILE A 30 16.37 -1.52 18.86
CA ILE A 30 16.72 -1.16 17.47
C ILE A 30 17.90 -2.01 17.00
N ALA A 31 18.95 -2.15 17.81
CA ALA A 31 20.10 -2.99 17.49
C ALA A 31 19.68 -4.47 17.31
N GLY A 32 18.80 -4.98 18.17
CA GLY A 32 18.25 -6.34 18.03
C GLY A 32 17.43 -6.53 16.76
N ILE A 33 16.59 -5.56 16.40
CA ILE A 33 15.82 -5.57 15.15
C ILE A 33 16.77 -5.54 13.94
N ILE A 34 17.80 -4.68 13.95
CA ILE A 34 18.79 -4.61 12.87
C ILE A 34 19.57 -5.92 12.77
N ALA A 35 19.98 -6.51 13.90
CA ALA A 35 20.70 -7.77 13.91
C ALA A 35 19.85 -8.92 13.35
N MET A 36 18.56 -8.96 13.68
CA MET A 36 17.67 -10.03 13.27
C MET A 36 17.16 -9.89 11.83
N TYR A 37 16.76 -8.68 11.43
CA TYR A 37 16.16 -8.42 10.12
C TYR A 37 17.13 -7.80 9.10
N GLY A 38 18.37 -7.49 9.47
CA GLY A 38 19.33 -6.84 8.58
C GLY A 38 19.63 -7.67 7.34
N VAL A 39 19.87 -8.97 7.52
CA VAL A 39 20.08 -9.92 6.41
C VAL A 39 18.80 -10.05 5.57
N THR A 40 17.66 -10.27 6.22
CA THR A 40 16.34 -10.34 5.56
C THR A 40 16.07 -9.10 4.70
N ALA A 41 16.36 -7.90 5.22
CA ALA A 41 16.19 -6.66 4.49
C ALA A 41 17.09 -6.62 3.24
N VAL A 42 18.37 -6.96 3.36
CA VAL A 42 19.29 -7.02 2.22
C VAL A 42 18.81 -8.01 1.16
N GLU A 43 18.37 -9.19 1.56
CA GLU A 43 17.83 -10.22 0.65
C GLU A 43 16.54 -9.77 -0.03
N LEU A 44 15.65 -9.10 0.69
CA LEU A 44 14.43 -8.52 0.11
C LEU A 44 14.76 -7.45 -0.93
N PHE A 45 15.67 -6.52 -0.63
CA PHE A 45 16.07 -5.44 -1.53
C PHE A 45 16.74 -5.95 -2.81
N HIS A 46 17.52 -7.04 -2.74
CA HIS A 46 18.17 -7.63 -3.92
C HIS A 46 17.36 -8.74 -4.58
N GLY A 47 16.27 -9.18 -3.95
CA GLY A 47 15.42 -10.27 -4.42
C GLY A 47 13.99 -9.82 -4.66
N VAL A 48 13.10 -10.20 -3.74
CA VAL A 48 11.65 -10.10 -3.93
C VAL A 48 11.16 -8.67 -4.18
N TRP A 49 11.71 -7.67 -3.48
CA TRP A 49 11.32 -6.26 -3.67
C TRP A 49 11.95 -5.62 -4.91
N ALA A 50 12.98 -6.22 -5.51
CA ALA A 50 13.51 -5.78 -6.80
C ALA A 50 12.62 -6.20 -7.98
N THR A 51 11.71 -7.15 -7.77
CA THR A 51 10.75 -7.57 -8.80
C THR A 51 9.58 -6.60 -8.90
N ASP A 52 9.04 -6.42 -10.11
CA ASP A 52 7.81 -5.65 -10.37
C ASP A 52 6.61 -6.14 -9.53
N ARG A 53 6.68 -7.38 -9.02
CA ARG A 53 5.66 -8.01 -8.21
C ARG A 53 5.54 -7.38 -6.82
N ASN A 54 6.65 -7.12 -6.14
CA ASN A 54 6.64 -6.62 -4.76
C ASN A 54 7.41 -5.31 -4.58
N ALA A 55 7.59 -4.54 -5.66
CA ALA A 55 8.27 -3.24 -5.64
C ALA A 55 7.65 -2.20 -4.67
N HIS A 56 6.41 -2.41 -4.22
CA HIS A 56 5.73 -1.56 -3.23
C HIS A 56 6.24 -1.76 -1.81
N GLY A 57 6.80 -2.93 -1.48
CA GLY A 57 7.22 -3.30 -0.13
C GLY A 57 8.15 -2.30 0.57
N PRO A 58 9.25 -1.83 -0.09
CA PRO A 58 10.15 -0.85 0.51
C PRO A 58 9.48 0.49 0.84
N ILE A 59 8.58 0.94 -0.04
CA ILE A 59 7.85 2.21 0.15
C ILE A 59 6.90 2.06 1.33
N VAL A 60 6.15 0.95 1.41
CA VAL A 60 5.25 0.66 2.53
C VAL A 60 6.04 0.58 3.85
N LEU A 61 7.19 -0.09 3.87
CA LEU A 61 8.04 -0.15 5.06
C LEU A 61 8.49 1.26 5.49
N ALA A 62 9.04 2.06 4.57
CA ALA A 62 9.53 3.40 4.88
C ALA A 62 8.42 4.31 5.41
N VAL A 63 7.27 4.31 4.74
CA VAL A 63 6.11 5.13 5.10
C VAL A 63 5.47 4.64 6.39
N GLY A 64 5.40 3.33 6.64
CA GLY A 64 4.87 2.74 7.86
C GLY A 64 5.72 3.09 9.08
N LEU A 65 7.06 2.98 8.95
CA LEU A 65 7.99 3.39 10.00
C LEU A 65 7.92 4.89 10.27
N TRP A 66 7.86 5.71 9.21
CA TRP A 66 7.68 7.16 9.34
C TRP A 66 6.36 7.50 10.05
N PHE A 67 5.27 6.85 9.70
CA PHE A 67 3.97 7.02 10.35
C PHE A 67 4.01 6.63 11.82
N LEU A 68 4.60 5.47 12.16
CA LEU A 68 4.76 5.04 13.56
C LEU A 68 5.60 6.03 14.37
N TYR A 69 6.68 6.56 13.79
CA TYR A 69 7.50 7.60 14.44
C TYR A 69 6.71 8.89 14.66
N PHE A 70 6.05 9.41 13.63
CA PHE A 70 5.32 10.67 13.70
C PHE A 70 4.12 10.57 14.66
N LYS A 71 3.31 9.52 14.52
CA LYS A 71 2.15 9.26 15.37
C LYS A 71 2.56 8.92 16.80
N GLY A 72 3.69 8.24 16.98
CA GLY A 72 4.29 7.99 18.30
C GLY A 72 4.69 9.28 19.00
N ARG A 73 5.23 10.26 18.26
CA ARG A 73 5.49 11.60 18.80
C ARG A 73 4.20 12.35 19.14
N SER A 74 3.15 12.24 18.33
CA SER A 74 1.84 12.82 18.66
C SER A 74 1.27 12.27 19.96
N ALA A 75 1.43 10.97 20.24
CA ALA A 75 0.98 10.37 21.49
C ALA A 75 1.63 11.02 22.75
N VAL A 76 2.88 11.47 22.64
CA VAL A 76 3.58 12.20 23.71
C VAL A 76 2.98 13.60 23.89
N VAL A 77 2.68 14.30 22.80
CA VAL A 77 2.07 15.64 22.82
C VAL A 77 0.65 15.57 23.38
N GLU A 78 -0.11 14.55 22.99
CA GLU A 78 -1.48 14.27 23.44
C GLU A 78 -1.55 13.65 24.85
N GLN A 79 -0.39 13.41 25.48
CA GLN A 79 -0.27 12.85 26.84
C GLN A 79 -1.02 11.52 27.01
N VAL A 80 -0.96 10.65 25.99
CA VAL A 80 -1.53 9.31 26.07
C VAL A 80 -0.87 8.56 27.24
N PRO A 81 -1.64 7.95 28.16
CA PRO A 81 -1.06 7.31 29.34
C PRO A 81 -0.16 6.14 28.94
N VAL A 82 1.07 6.17 29.48
CA VAL A 82 2.07 5.11 29.29
C VAL A 82 1.90 4.09 30.41
N GLU A 83 1.29 2.97 30.08
CA GLU A 83 0.99 1.87 31.01
C GLU A 83 1.52 0.56 30.40
N PRO A 84 2.80 0.21 30.64
CA PRO A 84 3.42 -1.01 30.13
C PRO A 84 2.56 -2.24 30.36
N ALA A 85 2.42 -3.07 29.33
CA ALA A 85 1.61 -4.28 29.38
C ALA A 85 2.49 -5.52 29.18
N PRO A 86 3.30 -5.91 30.20
CA PRO A 86 4.38 -6.88 30.01
C PRO A 86 3.91 -8.25 29.55
N VAL A 87 2.79 -8.76 30.08
CA VAL A 87 2.25 -10.08 29.70
C VAL A 87 1.88 -10.12 28.20
N VAL A 88 1.17 -9.08 27.73
CA VAL A 88 0.74 -8.99 26.32
C VAL A 88 1.93 -8.63 25.41
N GLY A 89 2.86 -7.82 25.90
CA GLY A 89 4.07 -7.45 25.17
C GLY A 89 4.98 -8.65 24.93
N TRP A 90 5.25 -9.45 25.96
CA TRP A 90 6.04 -10.67 25.83
C TRP A 90 5.35 -11.73 24.98
N SER A 91 4.02 -11.91 25.09
CA SER A 91 3.31 -12.87 24.25
C SER A 91 3.39 -12.51 22.76
N MET A 92 3.23 -11.22 22.41
CA MET A 92 3.41 -10.76 21.03
C MET A 92 4.85 -10.87 20.55
N LEU A 93 5.82 -10.54 21.41
CA LEU A 93 7.24 -10.63 21.07
C LEU A 93 7.65 -12.08 20.80
N LEU A 94 7.29 -13.01 21.70
CA LEU A 94 7.57 -14.44 21.56
C LEU A 94 6.87 -15.04 20.34
N PHE A 95 5.63 -14.64 20.08
CA PHE A 95 4.91 -15.02 18.87
C PHE A 95 5.65 -14.54 17.61
N GLY A 96 6.11 -13.29 17.60
CA GLY A 96 6.94 -12.75 16.52
C GLY A 96 8.23 -13.53 16.33
N PHE A 97 8.96 -13.85 17.40
CA PHE A 97 10.17 -14.67 17.29
C PHE A 97 9.89 -16.08 16.78
N ALA A 98 8.81 -16.72 17.22
CA ALA A 98 8.40 -18.01 16.69
C ALA A 98 8.11 -17.94 15.18
N LEU A 99 7.37 -16.92 14.73
CA LEU A 99 7.13 -16.69 13.29
C LEU A 99 8.42 -16.43 12.52
N PHE A 100 9.35 -15.64 13.06
CA PHE A 100 10.63 -15.35 12.42
C PHE A 100 11.44 -16.63 12.23
N ILE A 101 11.60 -17.42 13.30
CA ILE A 101 12.36 -18.67 13.28
C ILE A 101 11.73 -19.67 12.30
N LEU A 102 10.40 -19.84 12.34
CA LEU A 102 9.70 -20.73 11.42
C LEU A 102 9.80 -20.24 9.97
N GLY A 103 9.59 -18.94 9.74
CA GLY A 103 9.71 -18.33 8.41
C GLY A 103 11.10 -18.51 7.82
N ARG A 104 12.14 -18.19 8.59
CA ARG A 104 13.54 -18.33 8.15
C ARG A 104 13.94 -19.79 7.95
N SER A 105 13.54 -20.68 8.86
CA SER A 105 13.88 -22.12 8.78
C SER A 105 13.21 -22.82 7.61
N GLN A 106 12.00 -22.39 7.23
CA GLN A 106 11.21 -23.01 6.18
C GLN A 106 11.23 -22.21 4.86
N ALA A 107 12.04 -21.14 4.79
CA ALA A 107 12.09 -20.18 3.67
C ALA A 107 10.72 -19.59 3.30
N PHE A 108 9.84 -19.39 4.29
CA PHE A 108 8.55 -18.73 4.13
C PHE A 108 8.64 -17.24 4.45
N TYR A 109 8.85 -16.42 3.41
CA TYR A 109 8.91 -14.96 3.53
C TYR A 109 7.66 -14.33 4.19
N LEU A 110 6.48 -14.93 4.01
CA LEU A 110 5.24 -14.48 4.67
C LEU A 110 5.40 -14.43 6.20
N PHE A 111 6.01 -15.46 6.79
CA PHE A 111 6.21 -15.53 8.24
C PHE A 111 7.47 -14.75 8.67
N GLU A 112 8.54 -14.81 7.87
CA GLU A 112 9.76 -14.09 8.18
C GLU A 112 9.55 -12.57 8.18
N VAL A 113 9.00 -12.00 7.11
CA VAL A 113 8.70 -10.55 7.03
C VAL A 113 7.50 -10.19 7.90
N GLY A 114 6.47 -11.04 7.92
CA GLY A 114 5.28 -10.83 8.72
C GLY A 114 5.56 -10.78 10.23
N SER A 115 6.60 -11.49 10.70
CA SER A 115 7.01 -11.47 12.11
C SER A 115 7.50 -10.10 12.60
N PHE A 116 7.90 -9.21 11.70
CA PHE A 116 8.31 -7.85 12.05
C PHE A 116 7.20 -7.09 12.80
N ILE A 117 5.95 -7.28 12.37
CA ILE A 117 4.78 -6.59 12.92
C ILE A 117 4.55 -6.95 14.40
N PRO A 118 4.41 -8.22 14.81
CA PRO A 118 4.27 -8.60 16.22
C PRO A 118 5.52 -8.30 17.05
N VAL A 119 6.74 -8.34 16.48
CA VAL A 119 7.96 -7.93 17.20
C VAL A 119 7.93 -6.45 17.56
N VAL A 120 7.64 -5.57 16.60
CA VAL A 120 7.54 -4.12 16.85
C VAL A 120 6.36 -3.81 17.77
N LEU A 121 5.21 -4.48 17.58
CA LEU A 121 4.05 -4.33 18.46
C LEU A 121 4.36 -4.77 19.89
N GLY A 122 5.05 -5.90 20.07
CA GLY A 122 5.51 -6.40 21.36
C GLY A 122 6.43 -5.41 22.06
N ALA A 123 7.39 -4.84 21.34
CA ALA A 123 8.27 -3.78 21.86
C ALA A 123 7.49 -2.53 22.31
N VAL A 124 6.51 -2.07 21.51
CA VAL A 124 5.65 -0.94 21.89
C VAL A 124 4.79 -1.28 23.12
N LEU A 125 4.26 -2.49 23.23
CA LEU A 125 3.47 -2.91 24.38
C LEU A 125 4.30 -3.01 25.67
N LEU A 126 5.55 -3.48 25.56
CA LEU A 126 6.50 -3.56 26.67
C LEU A 126 6.95 -2.19 27.17
N LEU A 127 7.21 -1.25 26.27
CA LEU A 127 7.72 0.08 26.63
C LEU A 127 6.61 1.10 26.94
N CYS A 128 5.55 1.11 26.11
CA CYS A 128 4.57 2.19 26.05
C CYS A 128 3.17 1.75 26.47
N GLY A 129 2.84 0.46 26.33
CA GLY A 129 1.56 -0.09 26.76
C GLY A 129 0.45 -0.14 25.72
N ARG A 130 -0.71 -0.68 26.12
CA ARG A 130 -1.86 -0.94 25.23
C ARG A 130 -2.49 0.34 24.66
N LYS A 131 -2.51 1.42 25.42
CA LYS A 131 -3.14 2.69 25.00
C LYS A 131 -2.34 3.33 23.85
N VAL A 132 -1.02 3.31 23.94
CA VAL A 132 -0.13 3.78 22.87
C VAL A 132 -0.18 2.83 21.67
N ALA A 133 -0.16 1.51 21.88
CA ALA A 133 -0.31 0.55 20.79
C ALA A 133 -1.65 0.75 20.03
N ARG A 134 -2.75 1.01 20.75
CA ARG A 134 -4.04 1.37 20.14
C ARG A 134 -3.98 2.70 19.41
N HIS A 135 -3.24 3.70 19.89
CA HIS A 135 -3.05 4.95 19.17
C HIS A 135 -2.29 4.76 17.84
N LEU A 136 -1.41 3.75 17.79
CA LEU A 136 -0.60 3.38 16.63
C LEU A 136 -1.21 2.29 15.73
N TRP A 137 -2.43 1.84 16.00
CA TRP A 137 -3.05 0.67 15.35
C TRP A 137 -2.96 0.71 13.82
N PHE A 138 -3.19 1.88 13.23
CA PHE A 138 -3.17 2.06 11.78
C PHE A 138 -1.79 1.79 11.19
N GLY A 139 -0.71 2.19 11.87
CA GLY A 139 0.65 1.92 11.41
C GLY A 139 0.96 0.42 11.35
N PHE A 140 0.47 -0.34 12.33
CA PHE A 140 0.63 -1.80 12.32
C PHE A 140 -0.18 -2.49 11.22
N VAL A 141 -1.43 -2.05 10.98
CA VAL A 141 -2.23 -2.55 9.86
C VAL A 141 -1.59 -2.20 8.53
N PHE A 142 -1.07 -0.98 8.40
CA PHE A 142 -0.39 -0.52 7.18
C PHE A 142 0.86 -1.34 6.86
N LEU A 143 1.64 -1.75 7.88
CA LEU A 143 2.81 -2.62 7.68
C LEU A 143 2.46 -4.02 7.15
N ILE A 144 1.21 -4.49 7.23
CA ILE A 144 0.81 -5.77 6.63
C ILE A 144 1.02 -5.74 5.11
N PHE A 145 0.81 -4.59 4.47
CA PHE A 145 0.99 -4.42 3.02
C PHE A 145 2.44 -4.52 2.55
N MET A 146 3.43 -4.58 3.45
CA MET A 146 4.82 -4.82 3.05
C MET A 146 5.16 -6.31 2.92
N VAL A 147 4.32 -7.17 3.50
CA VAL A 147 4.62 -8.60 3.63
C VAL A 147 4.40 -9.28 2.27
N PRO A 148 5.43 -9.89 1.67
CA PRO A 148 5.28 -10.55 0.38
C PRO A 148 4.33 -11.74 0.53
N LEU A 149 3.23 -11.69 -0.22
CA LEU A 149 2.26 -12.78 -0.24
C LEU A 149 2.84 -14.01 -0.96
N PRO A 150 2.47 -15.23 -0.53
CA PRO A 150 2.83 -16.45 -1.24
C PRO A 150 2.44 -16.39 -2.71
N THR A 151 3.30 -16.95 -3.57
CA THR A 151 3.07 -16.92 -5.02
C THR A 151 1.73 -17.54 -5.40
N THR A 152 1.39 -18.67 -4.78
CA THR A 152 0.11 -19.37 -4.98
C THR A 152 -1.11 -18.49 -4.73
N ILE A 153 -1.11 -17.67 -3.67
CA ILE A 153 -2.24 -16.79 -3.34
C ILE A 153 -2.36 -15.69 -4.38
N VAL A 154 -1.25 -15.03 -4.69
CA VAL A 154 -1.24 -13.96 -5.68
C VAL A 154 -1.57 -14.49 -7.08
N ASP A 155 -1.10 -15.68 -7.46
CA ASP A 155 -1.43 -16.27 -8.76
C ASP A 155 -2.91 -16.63 -8.82
N THR A 156 -3.49 -17.19 -7.75
CA THR A 156 -4.93 -17.48 -7.66
C THR A 156 -5.78 -16.21 -7.80
N LEU A 157 -5.33 -15.09 -7.24
CA LEU A 157 -6.02 -13.80 -7.33
C LEU A 157 -5.80 -13.11 -8.68
N THR A 158 -4.57 -13.12 -9.20
CA THR A 158 -4.21 -12.41 -10.45
C THR A 158 -4.63 -13.16 -11.71
N GLN A 159 -4.71 -14.48 -11.68
CA GLN A 159 -4.98 -15.28 -12.89
C GLN A 159 -6.34 -14.94 -13.54
N PRO A 160 -7.46 -14.86 -12.79
CA PRO A 160 -8.74 -14.43 -13.36
C PRO A 160 -8.67 -13.01 -13.93
N LEU A 161 -7.98 -12.10 -13.23
CA LEU A 161 -7.77 -10.71 -13.67
C LEU A 161 -7.00 -10.66 -15.01
N LYS A 162 -5.90 -11.42 -15.15
CA LYS A 162 -5.14 -11.48 -16.41
C LYS A 162 -5.97 -12.05 -17.54
N ILE A 163 -6.76 -13.08 -17.29
CA ILE A 163 -7.66 -13.67 -18.30
C ILE A 163 -8.70 -12.63 -18.74
N ALA A 164 -9.31 -11.93 -17.80
CA ALA A 164 -10.29 -10.87 -18.10
C ALA A 164 -9.66 -9.72 -18.90
N VAL A 165 -8.47 -9.25 -18.51
CA VAL A 165 -7.73 -8.22 -19.26
C VAL A 165 -7.39 -8.69 -20.67
N SER A 166 -6.90 -9.93 -20.80
CA SER A 166 -6.53 -10.51 -22.10
C SER A 166 -7.74 -10.67 -23.01
N TYR A 167 -8.87 -11.11 -22.45
CA TYR A 167 -10.14 -11.22 -23.15
C TYR A 167 -10.65 -9.87 -23.65
N SER A 168 -10.63 -8.84 -22.78
CA SER A 168 -11.03 -7.49 -23.17
C SER A 168 -10.13 -6.90 -24.26
N ALA A 169 -8.81 -7.11 -24.16
CA ALA A 169 -7.86 -6.64 -25.15
C ALA A 169 -8.04 -7.33 -26.52
N GLU A 170 -8.20 -8.66 -26.53
CA GLU A 170 -8.52 -9.44 -27.74
C GLU A 170 -9.77 -8.92 -28.43
N ASN A 171 -10.89 -8.80 -27.70
CA ASN A 171 -12.17 -8.38 -28.27
C ASN A 171 -12.08 -6.98 -28.89
N LEU A 172 -11.37 -6.05 -28.24
CA LEU A 172 -11.16 -4.71 -28.77
C LEU A 172 -10.28 -4.72 -30.02
N LEU A 173 -9.16 -5.45 -30.02
CA LEU A 173 -8.28 -5.56 -31.19
C LEU A 173 -9.01 -6.21 -32.38
N TYR A 174 -9.77 -7.27 -32.12
CA TYR A 174 -10.57 -7.95 -33.14
C TYR A 174 -11.64 -7.02 -33.72
N HIS A 175 -12.30 -6.21 -32.88
CA HIS A 175 -13.27 -5.22 -33.34
C HIS A 175 -12.66 -4.13 -34.24
N PHE A 176 -11.36 -3.85 -34.11
CA PHE A 176 -10.61 -2.95 -34.99
C PHE A 176 -9.89 -3.69 -36.14
N ASP A 177 -10.35 -4.89 -36.51
CA ASP A 177 -9.85 -5.71 -37.63
C ASP A 177 -8.37 -6.12 -37.53
N TYR A 178 -7.82 -6.21 -36.31
CA TYR A 178 -6.46 -6.75 -36.12
C TYR A 178 -6.46 -8.29 -36.14
N PRO A 179 -5.43 -8.92 -36.73
CA PRO A 179 -5.29 -10.38 -36.75
C PRO A 179 -4.85 -10.89 -35.38
N VAL A 180 -5.80 -11.07 -34.47
CA VAL A 180 -5.58 -11.43 -33.07
C VAL A 180 -6.22 -12.77 -32.71
N ALA A 181 -5.56 -13.53 -31.85
CA ALA A 181 -6.09 -14.72 -31.20
C ALA A 181 -5.57 -14.80 -29.76
N ARG A 182 -6.28 -15.51 -28.89
CA ARG A 182 -5.90 -15.65 -27.48
C ARG A 182 -5.95 -17.10 -27.01
N ALA A 183 -4.93 -17.50 -26.25
CA ALA A 183 -4.89 -18.76 -25.50
C ALA A 183 -4.61 -18.47 -24.01
N GLY A 184 -5.68 -18.40 -23.21
CA GLY A 184 -5.56 -18.03 -21.80
C GLY A 184 -5.09 -16.57 -21.64
N VAL A 185 -3.84 -16.40 -21.18
CA VAL A 185 -3.17 -15.09 -20.98
C VAL A 185 -2.15 -14.76 -22.08
N ILE A 186 -2.02 -15.63 -23.09
CA ILE A 186 -1.18 -15.40 -24.26
C ILE A 186 -2.05 -14.80 -25.37
N ILE A 187 -1.63 -13.64 -25.87
CA ILE A 187 -2.24 -12.95 -27.01
C ILE A 187 -1.30 -13.08 -28.20
N THR A 188 -1.79 -13.65 -29.29
CA THR A 188 -1.08 -13.73 -30.57
C THR A 188 -1.61 -12.64 -31.48
N ILE A 189 -0.75 -11.78 -32.01
CA ILE A 189 -1.11 -10.73 -32.97
C ILE A 189 -0.16 -10.75 -34.18
N GLY A 190 -0.70 -11.07 -35.36
CA GLY A 190 0.11 -11.37 -36.53
C GLY A 190 1.08 -12.54 -36.27
N GLN A 191 2.39 -12.30 -36.40
CA GLN A 191 3.43 -13.29 -36.08
C GLN A 191 3.94 -13.24 -34.62
N TYR A 192 3.49 -12.26 -33.82
CA TYR A 192 4.02 -12.03 -32.48
C TYR A 192 3.15 -12.69 -31.40
N GLN A 193 3.78 -13.12 -30.31
CA GLN A 193 3.10 -13.66 -29.13
C GLN A 193 3.47 -12.82 -27.90
N LEU A 194 2.44 -12.38 -27.17
CA LEU A 194 2.55 -11.52 -26.01
C LEU A 194 1.95 -12.22 -24.80
N LEU A 195 2.74 -12.35 -23.73
CA LEU A 195 2.29 -12.88 -22.45
C LEU A 195 1.82 -11.73 -21.55
N VAL A 196 0.56 -11.76 -21.11
CA VAL A 196 0.07 -10.85 -20.07
C VAL A 196 0.61 -11.31 -18.72
N ALA A 197 1.82 -10.82 -18.38
CA ALA A 197 2.55 -11.17 -17.16
C ALA A 197 1.92 -10.56 -15.89
N ASP A 198 2.45 -10.91 -14.72
CA ASP A 198 2.01 -10.39 -13.39
C ASP A 198 1.94 -8.87 -13.34
N ALA A 199 2.91 -8.20 -13.97
CA ALA A 199 2.97 -6.75 -14.02
C ALA A 199 1.72 -6.11 -14.66
N CYS A 200 1.01 -6.84 -15.54
CA CYS A 200 -0.19 -6.38 -16.26
C CYS A 200 -1.49 -6.81 -15.58
N SER A 201 -1.43 -7.56 -14.47
CA SER A 201 -2.62 -8.03 -13.73
C SER A 201 -3.29 -6.95 -12.89
N GLY A 202 -2.63 -5.81 -12.69
CA GLY A 202 -3.11 -4.68 -11.90
C GLY A 202 -3.07 -4.86 -10.38
N LEU A 203 -2.77 -6.06 -9.87
CA LEU A 203 -2.84 -6.34 -8.43
C LEU A 203 -1.81 -5.56 -7.61
N ASN A 204 -0.58 -5.39 -8.11
CA ASN A 204 0.44 -4.61 -7.40
C ASN A 204 0.06 -3.12 -7.36
N SER A 205 -0.46 -2.60 -8.47
CA SER A 205 -0.98 -1.23 -8.54
C SER A 205 -2.18 -1.06 -7.60
N LEU A 206 -3.06 -2.05 -7.49
CA LEU A 206 -4.19 -2.06 -6.55
C LEU A 206 -3.71 -2.01 -5.09
N PHE A 207 -2.81 -2.90 -4.68
CA PHE A 207 -2.27 -2.91 -3.32
C PHE A 207 -1.56 -1.60 -2.97
N THR A 208 -0.77 -1.05 -3.90
CA THR A 208 -0.05 0.20 -3.68
C THR A 208 -1.01 1.39 -3.55
N LEU A 209 -2.02 1.46 -4.43
CA LEU A 209 -3.05 2.51 -4.40
C LEU A 209 -3.98 2.38 -3.20
N GLU A 210 -4.32 1.16 -2.78
CA GLU A 210 -5.12 0.90 -1.59
C GLU A 210 -4.35 1.29 -0.33
N ALA A 211 -3.10 0.87 -0.20
CA ALA A 211 -2.25 1.25 0.92
C ALA A 211 -2.09 2.79 1.00
N LEU A 212 -1.72 3.43 -0.11
CA LEU A 212 -1.58 4.88 -0.16
C LEU A 212 -2.91 5.61 0.07
N GLY A 213 -4.02 5.07 -0.45
CA GLY A 213 -5.37 5.55 -0.22
C GLY A 213 -5.73 5.50 1.26
N LEU A 214 -5.59 4.34 1.92
CA LEU A 214 -5.83 4.17 3.35
C LEU A 214 -4.98 5.14 4.20
N LEU A 215 -3.71 5.32 3.84
CA LEU A 215 -2.84 6.29 4.51
C LEU A 215 -3.35 7.72 4.32
N TYR A 216 -3.67 8.11 3.09
CA TYR A 216 -4.21 9.42 2.77
C TYR A 216 -5.50 9.69 3.56
N LEU A 217 -6.41 8.72 3.64
CA LEU A 217 -7.66 8.81 4.40
C LEU A 217 -7.40 9.00 5.90
N ASN A 218 -6.45 8.25 6.45
CA ASN A 218 -6.08 8.36 7.86
C ASN A 218 -5.48 9.73 8.18
N VAL A 219 -4.59 10.23 7.31
CA VAL A 219 -3.89 11.50 7.50
C VAL A 219 -4.82 12.69 7.29
N MET A 220 -5.66 12.66 6.25
CA MET A 220 -6.42 13.83 5.82
C MET A 220 -7.82 13.98 6.44
N ARG A 221 -8.27 13.04 7.28
CA ARG A 221 -9.53 13.10 8.07
C ARG A 221 -10.67 13.86 7.38
N HIS A 222 -10.98 13.55 6.11
CA HIS A 222 -12.08 14.20 5.40
C HIS A 222 -13.43 13.69 5.91
N GLU A 223 -14.42 14.57 5.98
CA GLU A 223 -15.68 14.39 6.74
C GLU A 223 -16.69 13.38 6.17
N SER A 224 -16.44 12.74 5.02
CA SER A 224 -17.38 11.78 4.43
C SER A 224 -16.73 10.42 4.20
N ALA A 225 -17.04 9.48 5.09
CA ALA A 225 -16.71 8.06 4.92
C ALA A 225 -17.26 7.49 3.60
N VAL A 226 -18.38 8.02 3.11
CA VAL A 226 -19.03 7.59 1.87
C VAL A 226 -18.16 7.91 0.65
N ARG A 227 -17.58 9.12 0.56
CA ARG A 227 -16.69 9.49 -0.55
C ARG A 227 -15.47 8.58 -0.62
N ASN A 228 -14.92 8.23 0.54
CA ASN A 228 -13.72 7.41 0.67
C ASN A 228 -13.98 5.95 0.24
N VAL A 229 -15.13 5.40 0.62
CA VAL A 229 -15.56 4.05 0.20
C VAL A 229 -15.84 4.01 -1.30
N VAL A 230 -16.51 5.03 -1.85
CA VAL A 230 -16.78 5.12 -3.29
C VAL A 230 -15.47 5.22 -4.08
N LEU A 231 -14.52 6.06 -3.64
CA LEU A 231 -13.21 6.13 -4.28
C LEU A 231 -12.48 4.79 -4.21
N ALA A 232 -12.45 4.12 -3.06
CA ALA A 232 -11.81 2.82 -2.92
C ALA A 232 -12.41 1.76 -3.85
N LEU A 233 -13.74 1.72 -3.97
CA LEU A 233 -14.45 0.82 -4.90
C LEU A 233 -14.11 1.12 -6.36
N LEU A 234 -13.89 2.39 -6.71
CA LEU A 234 -13.56 2.82 -8.07
C LEU A 234 -12.11 2.55 -8.47
N ILE A 235 -11.19 2.34 -7.51
CA ILE A 235 -9.81 1.97 -7.81
C ILE A 235 -9.77 0.65 -8.61
N VAL A 236 -10.61 -0.33 -8.27
CA VAL A 236 -10.65 -1.63 -8.94
C VAL A 236 -10.97 -1.53 -10.44
N PRO A 237 -12.09 -0.94 -10.87
CA PRO A 237 -12.42 -0.81 -12.29
C PRO A 237 -11.45 0.14 -13.03
N ILE A 238 -10.94 1.19 -12.38
CA ILE A 238 -9.94 2.09 -12.99
C ILE A 238 -8.64 1.32 -13.28
N SER A 239 -8.16 0.54 -12.30
CA SER A 239 -6.97 -0.29 -12.47
C SER A 239 -7.18 -1.31 -13.60
N PHE A 240 -8.33 -1.98 -13.63
CA PHE A 240 -8.66 -2.92 -14.69
C PHE A 240 -8.62 -2.26 -16.08
N ALA A 241 -9.31 -1.13 -16.26
CA ALA A 241 -9.35 -0.39 -17.53
C ALA A 241 -7.95 0.08 -17.97
N SER A 242 -7.16 0.65 -17.05
CA SER A 242 -5.79 1.07 -17.33
C SER A 242 -4.91 -0.10 -17.80
N ASN A 243 -5.06 -1.28 -17.19
CA ASN A 243 -4.31 -2.47 -17.61
C ASN A 243 -4.76 -3.01 -18.97
N VAL A 244 -6.05 -2.96 -19.30
CA VAL A 244 -6.53 -3.28 -20.66
C VAL A 244 -5.90 -2.33 -21.68
N THR A 245 -5.93 -1.01 -21.43
CA THR A 245 -5.30 -0.02 -22.32
C THR A 245 -3.80 -0.29 -22.49
N ARG A 246 -3.10 -0.62 -21.40
CA ARG A 246 -1.68 -0.97 -21.46
C ARG A 246 -1.41 -2.18 -22.35
N VAL A 247 -2.19 -3.25 -22.23
CA VAL A 247 -2.05 -4.45 -23.07
C VAL A 247 -2.35 -4.12 -24.53
N LEU A 248 -3.37 -3.29 -24.81
CA LEU A 248 -3.67 -2.82 -26.16
C LEU A 248 -2.50 -2.04 -26.78
N VAL A 249 -1.98 -1.04 -26.06
CA VAL A 249 -0.86 -0.22 -26.53
C VAL A 249 0.37 -1.08 -26.80
N LEU A 250 0.68 -2.02 -25.89
CA LEU A 250 1.78 -2.96 -26.08
C LEU A 250 1.57 -3.83 -27.34
N SER A 251 0.38 -4.38 -27.53
CA SER A 251 0.06 -5.21 -28.70
C SER A 251 0.19 -4.41 -30.01
N LEU A 252 -0.29 -3.17 -30.03
CA LEU A 252 -0.20 -2.30 -31.20
C LEU A 252 1.24 -1.88 -31.50
N ILE A 253 2.02 -1.53 -30.49
CA ILE A 253 3.45 -1.22 -30.64
C ILE A 253 4.18 -2.44 -31.20
N THR A 254 3.95 -3.62 -30.61
CA THR A 254 4.61 -4.86 -31.06
C THR A 254 4.24 -5.18 -32.51
N TYR A 255 2.97 -5.04 -32.88
CA TYR A 255 2.50 -5.32 -34.23
C TYR A 255 3.09 -4.36 -35.28
N HIS A 256 3.11 -3.05 -35.01
CA HIS A 256 3.52 -2.04 -35.99
C HIS A 256 5.02 -1.73 -35.99
N LEU A 257 5.68 -1.82 -34.82
CA LEU A 257 7.08 -1.42 -34.63
C LEU A 257 8.01 -2.62 -34.37
N GLY A 258 7.44 -3.83 -34.25
CA GLY A 258 8.16 -5.08 -34.03
C GLY A 258 8.39 -5.41 -32.56
N ASP A 259 8.82 -6.65 -32.33
CA ASP A 259 9.01 -7.22 -30.98
C ASP A 259 10.03 -6.44 -30.12
N ALA A 260 11.13 -6.00 -30.73
CA ALA A 260 12.14 -5.21 -30.04
C ALA A 260 11.59 -3.89 -29.48
N ALA A 261 10.68 -3.23 -30.21
CA ALA A 261 10.00 -2.02 -29.75
C ALA A 261 8.99 -2.32 -28.62
N GLY A 262 8.30 -3.47 -28.71
CA GLY A 262 7.41 -3.96 -27.64
C GLY A 262 8.15 -4.19 -26.32
N GLN A 263 9.30 -4.88 -26.35
CA GLN A 263 10.15 -5.10 -25.18
C GLN A 263 10.74 -3.80 -24.62
N GLY A 264 11.17 -2.89 -25.50
CA GLY A 264 11.64 -1.56 -25.10
C GLY A 264 10.55 -0.73 -24.41
N PHE A 265 9.31 -0.78 -24.92
CA PHE A 265 8.16 -0.13 -24.30
C PHE A 265 7.83 -0.74 -22.93
N LEU A 266 7.86 -2.08 -22.82
CA LEU A 266 7.64 -2.81 -21.56
C LEU A 266 8.58 -2.32 -20.45
N HIS A 267 9.88 -2.20 -20.74
CA HIS A 267 10.88 -1.83 -19.75
C HIS A 267 11.01 -0.32 -19.51
N GLY A 268 10.75 0.53 -20.52
CA GLY A 268 10.98 1.97 -20.42
C GLY A 268 9.75 2.83 -20.13
N PHE A 269 8.59 2.51 -20.73
CA PHE A 269 7.44 3.44 -20.80
C PHE A 269 6.13 2.86 -20.23
N SER A 270 6.08 1.55 -20.03
CA SER A 270 4.90 0.84 -19.59
C SER A 270 4.32 1.36 -18.26
N GLY A 271 5.17 1.75 -17.31
CA GLY A 271 4.74 2.33 -16.04
C GLY A 271 4.13 3.73 -16.19
N MET A 272 4.67 4.53 -17.11
CA MET A 272 4.18 5.89 -17.38
C MET A 272 2.79 5.86 -18.02
N VAL A 273 2.55 4.95 -18.97
CA VAL A 273 1.22 4.79 -19.60
C VAL A 273 0.18 4.35 -18.57
N LEU A 274 0.53 3.40 -17.68
CA LEU A 274 -0.36 2.97 -16.59
C LEU A 274 -0.70 4.14 -15.66
N PHE A 275 0.30 4.91 -15.23
CA PHE A 275 0.10 6.04 -14.34
C PHE A 275 -0.75 7.15 -14.97
N LEU A 276 -0.44 7.55 -16.22
CA LEU A 276 -1.17 8.61 -16.93
C LEU A 276 -2.62 8.21 -17.23
N THR A 277 -2.85 6.96 -17.66
CA THR A 277 -4.21 6.47 -17.91
C THR A 277 -5.03 6.38 -16.62
N ALA A 278 -4.45 5.85 -15.53
CA ALA A 278 -5.11 5.81 -14.23
C ALA A 278 -5.46 7.23 -13.74
N LEU A 279 -4.53 8.19 -13.87
CA LEU A 279 -4.76 9.58 -13.48
C LEU A 279 -5.89 10.22 -14.31
N MET A 280 -5.88 10.05 -15.64
CA MET A 280 -6.95 10.57 -16.50
C MET A 280 -8.31 9.97 -16.12
N LEU A 281 -8.39 8.66 -15.90
CA LEU A 281 -9.63 7.99 -15.50
C LEU A 281 -10.14 8.49 -14.15
N ILE A 282 -9.26 8.69 -13.16
CA ILE A 282 -9.63 9.25 -11.85
C ILE A 282 -10.18 10.68 -12.03
N ILE A 283 -9.50 11.54 -12.80
CA ILE A 283 -9.94 12.93 -13.02
C ILE A 283 -11.28 12.97 -13.77
N SER A 284 -11.43 12.18 -14.84
CA SER A 284 -12.68 12.08 -15.59
C SER A 284 -13.83 11.62 -14.69
N LEU A 285 -13.58 10.65 -13.82
CA LEU A 285 -14.58 10.11 -12.93
C LEU A 285 -14.92 11.07 -11.77
N ASP A 286 -13.93 11.73 -11.16
CA ASP A 286 -14.16 12.78 -10.15
C ASP A 286 -14.94 13.94 -10.76
N THR A 287 -14.63 14.34 -11.99
CA THR A 287 -15.36 15.38 -12.72
C THR A 287 -16.79 14.93 -13.02
N CYS A 288 -16.99 13.68 -13.44
CA CYS A 288 -18.32 13.11 -13.69
C CYS A 288 -19.15 13.03 -12.39
N LEU A 289 -18.56 12.55 -11.28
CA LEU A 289 -19.19 12.51 -9.96
C LEU A 289 -19.54 13.91 -9.45
N ARG A 290 -18.67 14.90 -9.62
CA ARG A 290 -18.95 16.31 -9.31
C ARG A 290 -20.07 16.86 -10.16
N TRP A 291 -20.09 16.54 -11.45
CA TRP A 291 -21.14 16.98 -12.35
C TRP A 291 -22.49 16.35 -11.98
N ILE A 292 -22.55 15.05 -11.70
CA ILE A 292 -23.74 14.33 -11.24
C ILE A 292 -24.22 14.84 -9.87
N THR A 293 -23.32 15.08 -8.93
CA THR A 293 -23.68 15.62 -7.60
C THR A 293 -24.10 17.09 -7.65
N ALA A 294 -23.51 17.90 -8.56
CA ALA A 294 -23.94 19.26 -8.82
C ALA A 294 -25.28 19.33 -9.58
N SER A 295 -25.58 18.32 -10.40
CA SER A 295 -26.84 18.18 -11.16
C SER A 295 -27.92 17.37 -10.44
N TRP A 296 -27.70 17.02 -9.16
CA TRP A 296 -28.72 16.48 -8.26
C TRP A 296 -29.27 17.59 -7.34
N PRO A 297 -30.16 18.48 -7.82
CA PRO A 297 -30.83 19.42 -6.93
C PRO A 297 -31.92 18.65 -6.20
N ARG A 298 -31.64 18.14 -4.98
CA ARG A 298 -32.71 17.94 -3.98
C ARG A 298 -32.27 17.58 -2.55
N TRP A 299 -32.84 18.34 -1.60
CA TRP A 299 -32.95 18.15 -0.14
C TRP A 299 -31.85 18.72 0.77
N ARG A 300 -31.55 20.03 0.67
CA ARG A 300 -31.36 20.81 1.90
C ARG A 300 -32.73 21.29 2.34
N GLY A 301 -33.28 20.64 3.36
CA GLY A 301 -34.55 21.04 3.96
C GLY A 301 -34.51 22.52 4.33
N HIS A 302 -35.58 23.24 3.98
CA HIS A 302 -35.92 24.46 4.69
C HIS A 302 -35.95 24.15 6.18
N VAL A 303 -35.01 24.71 6.94
CA VAL A 303 -35.22 24.93 8.37
C VAL A 303 -36.11 26.16 8.44
N PRO A 304 -37.37 26.07 8.90
CA PRO A 304 -38.15 27.25 9.20
C PRO A 304 -37.41 28.01 10.29
N THR A 305 -36.98 29.23 9.99
CA THR A 305 -36.55 30.16 11.03
C THR A 305 -37.78 30.48 11.86
N GLU A 306 -37.84 29.95 13.09
CA GLU A 306 -38.67 30.54 14.14
C GLU A 306 -38.25 32.00 14.30
N ARG A 307 -39.14 32.89 13.87
CA ARG A 307 -39.35 34.28 14.32
C ARG A 307 -40.53 34.84 13.54
N ASP A 308 -41.72 34.67 14.12
CA ASP A 308 -42.53 35.75 14.71
C ASP A 308 -43.85 35.18 15.25
#